data_AF-A0A6I4VZ17-F1
#
_entry.id   AF-A0A6I4VZ17-F1
#
_cell.length_a   1.000
_cell.length_b   1.000
_cell.length_c   1.000
_cell.angle_alpha   90.00
_cell.angle_beta   90.00
_cell.angle_gamma   90.00
#
_symmetry.space_group_name_H-M   'P 1'
#
loop_
_entity.id
_entity.type
_entity.pdbx_description
1 polymer ?
#
loop_
_entity_poly.entity_id
_entity_poly.type
_entity_poly.pdbx_seq_one_letter_code
_entity_poly.pdbx_strand_id
1 'polypeptide(L)'
;MSSELTAWHASAPVTPGEAAATDLDGLAPHPAVTAFADDLKAEPGAEIEVDGGKRARVQAGPEHEDAVANAAYRLARAHGLVLYDRGRGLVHNLGPRGVHEGMQLHTGDGLVITDPDLNLVNDALGRLGPANPFAALVVFGRHFVQASPEGDAYELEHKRDGVLYRTTADLDAVRRAFRAYATGDDAFRARHAWTRAGAP
;
A
#
# COMPACT_ATOMS: atom_id res chain seq x y z
N MET A 1 12.86 -7.45 -12.93
CA MET A 1 11.58 -7.31 -13.67
C MET A 1 11.27 -5.82 -13.64
N SER A 2 10.78 -5.22 -14.72
CA SER A 2 10.40 -3.80 -14.69
C SER A 2 9.04 -3.68 -14.00
N SER A 3 8.91 -2.76 -13.04
CA SER A 3 7.61 -2.41 -12.46
C SER A 3 6.79 -1.67 -13.52
N GLU A 4 5.71 -2.28 -13.99
CA GLU A 4 4.73 -1.59 -14.85
C GLU A 4 3.58 -1.10 -13.97
N LEU A 5 3.47 0.22 -13.82
CA LEU A 5 2.37 0.86 -13.11
C LEU A 5 1.44 1.52 -14.13
N THR A 6 0.14 1.42 -13.92
CA THR A 6 -0.85 2.11 -14.77
C THR A 6 -1.76 2.97 -13.90
N ALA A 7 -1.83 4.26 -14.20
CA ALA A 7 -2.71 5.21 -13.54
C ALA A 7 -3.87 5.61 -14.44
N TRP A 8 -5.09 5.64 -13.91
CA TRP A 8 -6.28 6.13 -14.60
C TRP A 8 -7.33 6.67 -13.63
N HIS A 9 -8.30 7.40 -14.17
CA HIS A 9 -9.43 7.88 -13.39
C HIS A 9 -10.53 6.81 -13.33
N ALA A 10 -11.02 6.52 -12.12
CA ALA A 10 -12.17 5.65 -11.89
C ALA A 10 -13.20 6.37 -11.00
N SER A 11 -14.49 6.13 -11.25
CA SER A 11 -15.59 6.73 -10.49
C SER A 11 -15.86 6.02 -9.15
N ALA A 12 -15.30 4.82 -8.97
CA ALA A 12 -15.41 4.03 -7.76
C ALA A 12 -14.09 3.26 -7.52
N PRO A 13 -13.80 2.84 -6.28
CA PRO A 13 -12.68 1.95 -5.99
C PRO A 13 -12.76 0.67 -6.82
N VAL A 14 -11.60 0.15 -7.24
CA VAL A 14 -11.47 -1.11 -7.96
C VAL A 14 -10.60 -2.09 -7.19
N THR A 15 -10.91 -3.37 -7.31
CA THR A 15 -10.12 -4.48 -6.79
C THR A 15 -8.95 -4.82 -7.73
N PRO A 16 -7.92 -5.54 -7.27
CA PRO A 16 -6.85 -6.04 -8.14
C PRO A 16 -7.32 -6.87 -9.33
N GLY A 17 -8.37 -7.69 -9.14
CA GLY A 17 -8.95 -8.48 -10.22
C GLY A 17 -9.65 -7.63 -11.28
N GLU A 18 -10.40 -6.61 -10.86
CA GLU A 18 -11.05 -5.66 -11.77
C GLU A 18 -10.03 -4.79 -12.51
N ALA A 19 -9.00 -4.30 -11.81
CA ALA A 19 -7.90 -3.57 -12.40
C ALA A 19 -7.20 -4.38 -13.50
N ALA A 20 -6.89 -5.65 -13.23
CA ALA A 20 -6.26 -6.55 -14.20
C ALA A 20 -7.16 -6.84 -15.42
N ALA A 21 -8.49 -6.79 -15.25
CA ALA A 21 -9.47 -7.04 -16.30
C ALA A 21 -9.97 -5.76 -17.00
N THR A 22 -9.47 -4.58 -16.62
CA THR A 22 -9.97 -3.30 -17.12
C THR A 22 -9.65 -3.14 -18.61
N ASP A 23 -10.66 -2.82 -19.43
CA ASP A 23 -10.45 -2.33 -20.79
C ASP A 23 -9.92 -0.90 -20.74
N LEU A 24 -8.60 -0.81 -20.74
CA LEU A 24 -7.89 0.46 -20.65
C LEU A 24 -8.03 1.33 -21.90
N ASP A 25 -8.34 0.76 -23.07
CA ASP A 25 -8.48 1.51 -24.32
C ASP A 25 -9.87 2.17 -24.40
N GLY A 26 -10.87 1.57 -23.74
CA GLY A 26 -12.23 2.08 -23.57
C GLY A 26 -12.37 3.21 -22.54
N LEU A 27 -11.30 3.58 -21.82
CA LEU A 27 -11.35 4.65 -20.81
C LEU A 27 -11.62 6.02 -21.44
N ALA A 28 -12.34 6.87 -20.70
CA ALA A 28 -12.51 8.27 -21.06
C ALA A 28 -11.26 9.09 -20.66
N PRO A 29 -10.82 10.05 -21.48
CA PRO A 29 -9.77 10.98 -21.09
C PRO A 29 -10.12 11.75 -19.82
N HIS A 30 -9.16 11.97 -18.93
CA HIS A 30 -9.35 12.74 -17.71
C HIS A 30 -8.13 13.65 -17.45
N PRO A 31 -8.32 14.95 -17.16
CA PRO A 31 -7.22 15.90 -17.02
C PRO A 31 -6.22 15.53 -15.92
N ALA A 32 -6.69 14.87 -14.85
CA ALA A 32 -5.82 14.41 -13.77
C ALA A 32 -4.78 13.37 -14.21
N VAL A 33 -5.03 12.60 -15.27
CA VAL A 33 -4.04 11.66 -15.82
C VAL A 33 -2.86 12.40 -16.43
N THR A 34 -3.14 13.47 -17.18
CA THR A 34 -2.09 14.32 -17.76
C THR A 34 -1.32 15.05 -16.66
N ALA A 35 -2.03 15.61 -15.67
CA ALA A 35 -1.38 16.30 -14.55
C ALA A 35 -0.49 15.36 -13.72
N PHE A 36 -0.95 14.13 -13.45
CA PHE A 36 -0.15 13.09 -12.82
C PHE A 36 1.13 12.78 -13.59
N ALA A 37 1.02 12.60 -14.91
CA ALA A 37 2.17 12.32 -15.76
C ALA A 37 3.15 13.49 -15.80
N ASP A 38 2.65 14.73 -15.85
CA ASP A 38 3.50 15.93 -15.85
C ASP A 38 4.28 16.09 -14.55
N ASP A 39 3.66 15.85 -13.40
CA ASP A 39 4.33 15.89 -12.10
C ASP A 39 5.35 14.75 -11.95
N LEU A 40 5.02 13.56 -12.44
CA LEU A 40 5.89 12.38 -12.29
C LEU A 40 7.14 12.46 -13.18
N LYS A 41 7.15 13.26 -14.26
CA LYS A 41 8.35 13.51 -15.09
C LYS A 41 9.51 14.12 -14.29
N ALA A 42 9.24 14.73 -13.14
CA ALA A 42 10.27 15.24 -12.26
C ALA A 42 11.01 14.14 -11.48
N GLU A 43 10.47 12.92 -11.41
CA GLU A 43 11.08 11.79 -10.71
C GLU A 43 12.19 11.15 -11.57
N PRO A 44 13.45 11.11 -11.10
CA PRO A 44 14.54 10.50 -11.84
C PRO A 44 14.28 9.02 -12.17
N GLY A 45 14.51 8.66 -13.43
CA GLY A 45 14.35 7.27 -13.91
C GLY A 45 12.91 6.88 -14.26
N ALA A 46 11.92 7.78 -14.14
CA ALA A 46 10.56 7.51 -14.55
C ALA A 46 10.40 7.63 -16.09
N GLU A 47 9.94 6.56 -16.71
CA GLU A 47 9.52 6.53 -18.11
C GLU A 47 7.99 6.50 -18.17
N ILE A 48 7.38 7.49 -18.84
CA ILE A 48 5.93 7.72 -18.77
C ILE A 48 5.35 7.81 -20.17
N GLU A 49 4.35 6.96 -20.46
CA GLU A 49 3.55 7.00 -21.68
C GLU A 49 2.12 7.41 -21.34
N VAL A 50 1.61 8.45 -22.01
CA VAL A 50 0.24 8.94 -21.83
C VAL A 50 -0.58 8.68 -23.09
N ASP A 51 -1.66 7.92 -22.95
CA ASP A 51 -2.53 7.54 -24.06
C ASP A 51 -3.74 8.47 -24.13
N GLY A 52 -3.61 9.58 -24.86
CA GLY A 52 -4.70 10.52 -25.10
C GLY A 52 -5.37 11.09 -23.83
N GLY A 53 -4.66 11.06 -22.70
CA GLY A 53 -5.18 11.46 -21.38
C GLY A 53 -6.08 10.42 -20.70
N LYS A 54 -6.23 9.21 -21.26
CA LYS A 54 -7.06 8.12 -20.70
C LYS A 54 -6.37 7.38 -19.55
N ARG A 55 -5.08 7.10 -19.75
CA ARG A 55 -4.20 6.43 -18.79
C ARG A 55 -2.78 6.96 -18.90
N ALA A 56 -2.02 6.79 -17.83
CA ALA A 56 -0.58 6.93 -17.82
C ALA A 56 0.05 5.58 -17.47
N ARG A 57 0.93 5.07 -18.33
CA ARG A 57 1.79 3.92 -18.03
C ARG A 57 3.13 4.44 -17.54
N VAL A 58 3.64 3.86 -16.47
CA VAL A 58 4.88 4.24 -15.82
C VAL A 58 5.77 3.01 -15.73
N GLN A 59 7.02 3.18 -16.13
CA GLN A 59 8.08 2.20 -15.99
C GLN A 59 9.32 2.85 -15.37
N ALA A 60 10.20 2.02 -14.82
CA ALA A 60 11.46 2.46 -14.25
C ALA A 60 12.54 1.38 -14.43
N GLY A 61 13.79 1.83 -14.54
CA GLY A 61 14.96 0.95 -14.46
C GLY A 61 15.10 0.32 -13.06
N PRO A 62 15.80 -0.83 -12.93
CA PRO A 62 15.95 -1.54 -11.65
C PRO A 62 16.52 -0.67 -10.51
N GLU A 63 17.37 0.29 -10.82
CA GLU A 63 17.97 1.21 -9.84
C GLU A 63 17.00 2.28 -9.33
N HIS A 64 15.89 2.52 -10.03
CA HIS A 64 14.90 3.55 -9.73
C HIS A 64 13.51 2.97 -9.38
N GLU A 65 13.33 1.66 -9.46
CA GLU A 65 12.04 0.96 -9.33
C GLU A 65 11.23 1.40 -8.12
N ASP A 66 11.81 1.30 -6.92
CA ASP A 66 11.10 1.65 -5.68
C ASP A 66 10.85 3.15 -5.54
N ALA A 67 11.78 3.99 -5.98
CA ALA A 67 11.63 5.45 -5.92
C ALA A 67 10.48 5.92 -6.82
N VAL A 68 10.45 5.44 -8.06
CA VAL A 68 9.40 5.76 -9.03
C VAL A 68 8.06 5.17 -8.59
N ALA A 69 8.03 3.95 -8.06
CA ALA A 69 6.81 3.36 -7.52
C ALA A 69 6.24 4.22 -6.38
N ASN A 70 7.05 4.54 -5.37
CA ASN A 70 6.60 5.35 -4.24
C ASN A 70 6.12 6.75 -4.69
N ALA A 71 6.79 7.37 -5.67
CA ALA A 71 6.37 8.64 -6.26
C ALA A 71 5.03 8.51 -7.00
N ALA A 72 4.84 7.44 -7.78
CA ALA A 72 3.60 7.18 -8.50
C ALA A 72 2.42 6.96 -7.54
N TYR A 73 2.57 6.18 -6.47
CA TYR A 73 1.52 6.01 -5.45
C TYR A 73 1.13 7.35 -4.82
N ARG A 74 2.13 8.16 -4.43
CA ARG A 74 1.91 9.49 -3.85
C ARG A 74 1.18 10.42 -4.81
N LEU A 75 1.59 10.46 -6.08
CA LEU A 75 1.00 11.35 -7.08
C LEU A 75 -0.38 10.88 -7.51
N ALA A 76 -0.61 9.57 -7.66
CA ALA A 76 -1.93 9.03 -7.97
C ALA A 76 -2.94 9.45 -6.89
N ARG A 77 -2.56 9.34 -5.61
CA ARG A 77 -3.35 9.85 -4.49
C ARG A 77 -3.63 11.35 -4.62
N ALA A 78 -2.60 12.16 -4.88
CA ALA A 78 -2.73 13.61 -4.98
C ALA A 78 -3.66 14.05 -6.11
N HIS A 79 -3.67 13.30 -7.21
CA HIS A 79 -4.46 13.58 -8.42
C HIS A 79 -5.82 12.89 -8.46
N GLY A 80 -6.17 12.10 -7.44
CA GLY A 80 -7.47 11.43 -7.45
C GLY A 80 -7.54 10.26 -8.45
N LEU A 81 -6.45 9.54 -8.65
CA LEU A 81 -6.35 8.42 -9.60
C LEU A 81 -6.26 7.07 -8.90
N VAL A 82 -6.75 6.04 -9.59
CA VAL A 82 -6.39 4.66 -9.32
C VAL A 82 -4.99 4.41 -9.87
N LEU A 83 -4.17 3.66 -9.15
CA LEU A 83 -2.89 3.16 -9.62
C LEU A 83 -2.85 1.65 -9.47
N TYR A 84 -2.64 0.94 -10.58
CA TYR A 84 -2.42 -0.49 -10.58
C TYR A 84 -0.93 -0.80 -10.74
N ASP A 85 -0.35 -1.44 -9.74
CA ASP A 85 0.98 -2.05 -9.83
C ASP A 85 0.82 -3.48 -10.30
N ARG A 86 1.10 -3.72 -11.59
CA ARG A 86 0.96 -5.06 -12.19
C ARG A 86 1.99 -6.04 -11.65
N GLY A 87 3.21 -5.57 -11.37
CA GLY A 87 4.30 -6.41 -10.85
C GLY A 87 3.96 -6.95 -9.46
N ARG A 88 3.31 -6.12 -8.63
CA ARG A 88 2.86 -6.50 -7.30
C ARG A 88 1.40 -6.97 -7.25
N GLY A 89 0.62 -6.83 -8.33
CA GLY A 89 -0.81 -7.11 -8.30
C GLY A 89 -1.55 -6.29 -7.23
N LEU A 90 -1.12 -5.05 -7.00
CA LEU A 90 -1.67 -4.15 -5.99
C LEU A 90 -2.42 -3.01 -6.66
N VAL A 91 -3.46 -2.50 -5.98
CA VAL A 91 -4.22 -1.34 -6.45
C VAL A 91 -4.30 -0.30 -5.35
N HIS A 92 -3.91 0.92 -5.68
CA HIS A 92 -4.23 2.10 -4.90
C HIS A 92 -5.59 2.67 -5.30
N ASN A 93 -6.38 3.06 -4.29
CA ASN A 93 -7.65 3.76 -4.45
C ASN A 93 -7.70 5.02 -3.57
N LEU A 94 -8.70 5.88 -3.79
CA LEU A 94 -8.86 7.13 -3.03
C LEU A 94 -9.34 6.94 -1.59
N GLY A 95 -9.87 5.76 -1.28
CA GLY A 95 -10.32 5.42 0.07
C GLY A 95 -11.06 4.09 0.14
N PRO A 96 -11.54 3.72 1.34
CA PRO A 96 -11.44 4.48 2.59
C PRO A 96 -10.00 4.57 3.11
N ARG A 97 -9.69 5.62 3.89
CA ARG A 97 -8.39 5.82 4.54
C ARG A 97 -8.48 5.61 6.05
N GLY A 98 -7.33 5.41 6.69
CA GLY A 98 -7.23 5.41 8.15
C GLY A 98 -7.45 6.80 8.76
N VAL A 99 -7.60 6.84 10.09
CA VAL A 99 -7.79 8.07 10.87
C VAL A 99 -6.48 8.80 11.18
N HIS A 100 -5.34 8.13 10.98
CA HIS A 100 -4.01 8.66 11.30
C HIS A 100 -3.42 9.35 10.08
N GLU A 101 -3.40 10.68 10.09
CA GLU A 101 -2.70 11.48 9.07
C GLU A 101 -1.19 11.21 9.11
N GLY A 102 -0.58 11.03 7.93
CA GLY A 102 0.83 10.72 7.76
C GLY A 102 1.19 9.27 8.09
N MET A 103 0.20 8.38 8.30
CA MET A 103 0.45 6.96 8.51
C MET A 103 1.08 6.34 7.27
N GLN A 104 2.13 5.56 7.44
CA GLN A 104 2.84 4.93 6.33
C GLN A 104 2.63 3.42 6.33
N LEU A 105 2.31 2.84 5.17
CA LEU A 105 2.47 1.42 4.90
C LEU A 105 3.91 1.17 4.46
N HIS A 106 4.59 0.28 5.16
CA HIS A 106 5.92 -0.24 4.81
C HIS A 106 5.77 -1.72 4.46
N THR A 107 6.37 -2.17 3.37
CA THR A 107 6.38 -3.59 2.98
C THR A 107 7.82 -4.08 2.81
N GLY A 108 8.02 -5.39 2.99
CA GLY A 108 9.33 -6.00 2.86
C GLY A 108 9.87 -6.05 1.43
N ASP A 109 9.02 -5.75 0.43
CA ASP A 109 9.38 -5.62 -0.99
C ASP A 109 9.61 -4.17 -1.46
N GLY A 110 9.85 -3.25 -0.51
CA GLY A 110 10.37 -1.90 -0.78
C GLY A 110 9.35 -0.76 -0.87
N LEU A 111 8.05 -1.04 -0.76
CA LEU A 111 7.04 0.03 -0.82
C LEU A 111 6.95 0.81 0.50
N VAL A 112 6.91 2.13 0.37
CA VAL A 112 6.64 3.07 1.46
C VAL A 112 5.56 4.06 1.00
N ILE A 113 4.33 3.85 1.48
CA ILE A 113 3.15 4.58 1.01
C ILE A 113 2.57 5.38 2.15
N THR A 114 2.56 6.70 2.01
CA THR A 114 1.95 7.63 2.98
C THR A 114 0.45 7.76 2.75
N ASP A 115 -0.32 7.73 3.83
CA ASP A 115 -1.78 7.72 3.86
C ASP A 115 -2.40 6.66 2.92
N PRO A 116 -2.03 5.37 3.10
CA PRO A 116 -2.53 4.30 2.25
C PRO A 116 -4.04 4.14 2.42
N ASP A 117 -4.73 3.75 1.34
CA ASP A 117 -6.11 3.30 1.44
C ASP A 117 -6.17 1.90 2.09
N LEU A 118 -7.29 1.60 2.75
CA LEU A 118 -7.42 0.40 3.56
C LEU A 118 -7.50 -0.88 2.72
N ASN A 119 -7.88 -0.79 1.44
CA ASN A 119 -7.90 -1.95 0.55
C ASN A 119 -6.47 -2.32 0.17
N LEU A 120 -5.64 -1.33 -0.17
CA LEU A 120 -4.22 -1.53 -0.42
C LEU A 120 -3.49 -2.19 0.75
N VAL A 121 -3.79 -1.76 1.99
CA VAL A 121 -3.25 -2.41 3.20
C VAL A 121 -3.68 -3.88 3.27
N ASN A 122 -4.97 -4.17 3.05
CA ASN A 122 -5.50 -5.53 3.09
C ASN A 122 -4.86 -6.44 2.03
N ASP A 123 -4.62 -5.91 0.84
CA ASP A 123 -4.05 -6.63 -0.30
C ASP A 123 -2.56 -6.87 -0.10
N ALA A 124 -1.83 -5.89 0.44
CA ALA A 124 -0.42 -6.05 0.84
C ALA A 124 -0.24 -7.15 1.90
N LEU A 125 -1.14 -7.24 2.88
CA LEU A 125 -1.14 -8.33 3.87
C LEU A 125 -1.39 -9.70 3.23
N GLY A 126 -2.23 -9.76 2.20
CA GLY A 126 -2.49 -11.00 1.45
C GLY A 126 -1.28 -11.51 0.66
N ARG A 127 -0.25 -10.68 0.47
CA ARG A 127 0.99 -11.00 -0.25
C ARG A 127 2.15 -11.39 0.66
N LEU A 128 1.96 -11.42 1.98
CA LEU A 128 3.04 -11.75 2.91
C LEU A 128 3.61 -13.14 2.59
N GLY A 129 4.94 -13.22 2.52
CA GLY A 129 5.66 -14.43 2.14
C GLY A 129 7.14 -14.14 1.88
N PRO A 130 7.91 -15.08 1.29
CA PRO A 130 9.35 -14.90 1.10
C PRO A 130 9.74 -13.65 0.30
N ALA A 131 8.92 -13.24 -0.68
CA ALA A 131 9.15 -12.07 -1.51
C ALA A 131 8.66 -10.75 -0.86
N ASN A 132 7.81 -10.84 0.16
CA ASN A 132 7.32 -9.69 0.93
C ASN A 132 7.26 -10.10 2.42
N PRO A 133 8.42 -10.13 3.10
CA PRO A 133 8.56 -10.79 4.41
C PRO A 133 7.87 -10.08 5.57
N PHE A 134 7.41 -8.85 5.39
CA PHE A 134 6.64 -8.14 6.41
C PHE A 134 5.76 -7.05 5.77
N ALA A 135 4.77 -6.60 6.54
CA ALA A 135 4.08 -5.36 6.30
C ALA A 135 3.86 -4.64 7.63
N ALA A 136 3.98 -3.31 7.64
CA ALA A 136 3.80 -2.50 8.83
C ALA A 136 3.01 -1.22 8.52
N LEU A 137 2.14 -0.82 9.44
CA LEU A 137 1.58 0.52 9.49
C LEU A 137 2.27 1.31 10.58
N VAL A 138 2.93 2.39 10.19
CA VAL A 138 3.79 3.20 11.07
C VAL A 138 3.23 4.61 11.18
N VAL A 139 3.01 5.08 12.41
CA VAL A 139 2.81 6.50 12.69
C VAL A 139 4.10 7.00 13.36
N PHE A 140 4.92 7.71 12.57
CA PHE A 140 6.30 8.02 12.93
C PHE A 140 6.42 8.68 14.31
N GLY A 141 7.36 8.19 15.12
CA GLY A 141 7.61 8.68 16.48
C GLY A 141 6.53 8.33 17.52
N ARG A 142 5.49 7.56 17.15
CA ARG A 142 4.37 7.24 18.06
C ARG A 142 4.17 5.75 18.27
N HIS A 143 3.61 5.06 17.27
CA HIS A 143 3.20 3.67 17.37
C HIS A 143 3.24 2.99 16.01
N PHE A 144 3.29 1.66 16.01
CA PHE A 144 3.17 0.84 14.81
C PHE A 144 2.41 -0.45 15.09
N VAL A 145 1.89 -1.05 14.02
CA VAL A 145 1.50 -2.46 13.95
C VAL A 145 2.27 -3.10 12.79
N GLN A 146 2.77 -4.31 12.98
CA GLN A 146 3.56 -5.05 12.00
C GLN A 146 3.11 -6.50 11.96
N ALA A 147 3.16 -7.13 10.79
CA ALA A 147 3.02 -8.57 10.66
C ALA A 147 4.10 -9.15 9.76
N SER A 148 4.54 -10.36 10.09
CA SER A 148 5.50 -11.17 9.32
C SER A 148 5.04 -12.64 9.32
N PRO A 149 5.32 -13.42 8.26
CA PRO A 149 5.07 -14.86 8.26
C PRO A 149 5.91 -15.59 9.32
N GLU A 150 5.29 -16.51 10.06
CA GLU A 150 5.92 -17.37 11.07
C GLU A 150 5.35 -18.78 10.95
N GLY A 151 6.04 -19.68 10.22
CA GLY A 151 5.54 -21.01 9.90
C GLY A 151 4.24 -20.96 9.10
N ASP A 152 3.19 -21.62 9.61
CA ASP A 152 1.83 -21.63 9.01
C ASP A 152 0.94 -20.47 9.54
N ALA A 153 1.51 -19.54 10.30
CA ALA A 153 0.81 -18.41 10.89
C ALA A 153 1.57 -17.10 10.65
N TYR A 154 1.17 -16.05 11.37
CA TYR A 154 1.82 -14.74 11.33
C TYR A 154 2.21 -14.32 12.74
N GLU A 155 3.42 -13.79 12.90
CA GLU A 155 3.73 -12.96 14.04
C GLU A 155 3.06 -11.59 13.81
N LEU A 156 2.27 -11.15 14.79
CA LEU A 156 1.65 -9.84 14.81
C LEU A 156 2.25 -9.06 15.98
N GLU A 157 2.79 -7.89 15.69
CA GLU A 157 3.44 -7.00 16.65
C GLU A 157 2.77 -5.64 16.70
N HIS A 158 2.74 -5.01 17.87
CA HIS A 158 2.44 -3.59 17.97
C HIS A 158 3.28 -2.91 19.04
N LYS A 159 3.60 -1.64 18.81
CA LYS A 159 4.29 -0.79 19.78
C LYS A 159 3.35 0.28 20.32
N ARG A 160 3.32 0.43 21.64
CA ARG A 160 2.61 1.51 22.32
C ARG A 160 3.41 1.98 23.54
N ASP A 161 3.50 3.29 23.74
CA ASP A 161 4.17 3.91 24.89
C ASP A 161 5.62 3.38 25.08
N GLY A 162 6.32 3.13 23.96
CA GLY A 162 7.67 2.59 23.97
C GLY A 162 7.78 1.07 24.17
N VAL A 163 6.69 0.38 24.51
CA VAL A 163 6.68 -1.07 24.77
C VAL A 163 6.22 -1.85 23.54
N LEU A 164 6.95 -2.89 23.19
CA LEU A 164 6.62 -3.81 22.11
C LEU A 164 5.83 -5.01 22.65
N TYR A 165 4.78 -5.38 21.92
CA TYR A 165 3.95 -6.55 22.20
C TYR A 165 3.87 -7.40 20.95
N ARG A 166 3.87 -8.73 21.13
CA ARG A 166 3.75 -9.71 20.06
C ARG A 166 2.76 -10.81 20.39
N THR A 167 2.19 -11.40 19.36
CA THR A 167 1.32 -12.57 19.43
C THR A 167 1.39 -13.33 18.11
N THR A 168 0.82 -14.54 18.06
CA THR A 168 0.66 -15.31 16.84
C THR A 168 -0.80 -15.25 16.39
N ALA A 169 -1.03 -15.06 15.09
CA ALA A 169 -2.35 -14.89 14.52
C ALA A 169 -2.46 -15.51 13.11
N ASP A 170 -3.69 -15.82 12.69
CA ASP A 170 -3.99 -16.12 11.28
C ASP A 170 -4.12 -14.83 10.44
N LEU A 171 -4.14 -14.96 9.12
CA LEU A 171 -4.20 -13.80 8.20
C LEU A 171 -5.45 -12.94 8.42
N ASP A 172 -6.59 -13.56 8.71
CA ASP A 172 -7.84 -12.82 8.92
C ASP A 172 -7.79 -11.99 10.21
N ALA A 173 -7.17 -12.52 11.26
CA ALA A 173 -6.91 -11.80 12.49
C ALA A 173 -5.91 -10.66 12.28
N VAL A 174 -4.84 -10.88 11.52
CA VAL A 174 -3.89 -9.83 11.12
C VAL A 174 -4.60 -8.71 10.36
N ARG A 175 -5.40 -9.03 9.33
CA ARG A 175 -6.18 -8.04 8.57
C ARG A 175 -7.13 -7.25 9.45
N ARG A 176 -7.84 -7.92 10.37
CA ARG A 176 -8.70 -7.24 11.35
C ARG A 176 -7.91 -6.30 12.27
N ALA A 177 -6.75 -6.73 12.75
CA ALA A 177 -5.90 -5.92 13.62
C ALA A 177 -5.37 -4.67 12.90
N PHE A 178 -4.89 -4.81 11.67
CA PHE A 178 -4.44 -3.68 10.85
C PHE A 178 -5.58 -2.70 10.56
N ARG A 179 -6.77 -3.20 10.20
CA ARG A 179 -7.95 -2.35 9.99
C ARG A 179 -8.36 -1.62 11.25
N ALA A 180 -8.39 -2.30 12.39
CA ALA A 180 -8.73 -1.71 13.68
C ALA A 180 -7.73 -0.60 14.03
N TYR A 181 -6.43 -0.92 13.99
CA TYR A 181 -5.35 0.04 14.19
C TYR A 181 -5.48 1.28 13.28
N ALA A 182 -5.65 1.06 11.97
CA ALA A 182 -5.75 2.13 10.97
C ALA A 182 -6.98 3.02 11.19
N THR A 183 -8.06 2.48 11.75
CA THR A 183 -9.31 3.20 12.03
C THR A 183 -9.40 3.75 13.46
N GLY A 184 -8.33 3.61 14.26
CA GLY A 184 -8.29 4.06 15.65
C GLY A 184 -9.09 3.18 16.61
N ASP A 185 -9.51 1.99 16.17
CA ASP A 185 -10.14 0.99 17.02
C ASP A 185 -9.07 0.17 17.74
N ASP A 186 -9.12 0.25 19.05
CA ASP A 186 -8.20 -0.40 19.97
C ASP A 186 -8.64 -1.84 20.33
N ALA A 187 -9.81 -2.29 19.85
CA ALA A 187 -10.38 -3.59 20.18
C ALA A 187 -9.49 -4.77 19.78
N PHE A 188 -8.59 -4.62 18.79
CA PHE A 188 -7.67 -5.69 18.43
C PHE A 188 -6.78 -6.12 19.61
N ARG A 189 -6.48 -5.21 20.54
CA ARG A 189 -5.66 -5.53 21.71
C ARG A 189 -6.34 -6.49 22.68
N ALA A 190 -7.66 -6.35 22.86
CA ALA A 190 -8.42 -7.23 23.73
C ALA A 190 -8.66 -8.63 23.12
N ARG A 191 -8.44 -8.80 21.81
CA ARG A 191 -8.72 -10.04 21.08
C ARG A 191 -7.57 -11.05 21.12
N HIS A 192 -6.38 -10.65 21.54
CA HIS A 192 -5.19 -11.49 21.51
C HIS A 192 -4.54 -11.60 22.89
N ALA A 193 -3.91 -12.75 23.13
CA ALA A 193 -2.99 -12.92 24.24
C ALA A 193 -1.62 -12.36 23.82
N TRP A 194 -1.32 -11.14 24.27
CA TRP A 194 -0.07 -10.47 23.96
C TRP A 194 1.03 -10.87 24.93
N THR A 195 2.22 -11.10 24.39
CA THR A 195 3.46 -11.22 25.16
C THR A 195 4.28 -9.96 24.95
N ARG A 196 4.82 -9.40 26.03
CA ARG A 196 5.77 -8.29 25.91
C ARG A 196 7.03 -8.78 25.20
N ALA A 197 7.42 -8.10 24.13
CA ALA A 197 8.66 -8.35 23.41
C ALA A 197 9.72 -7.32 23.86
N GLY A 198 10.94 -7.78 24.05
CA GLY A 198 12.01 -7.02 24.72
C GLY A 198 12.15 -7.42 26.19
N ALA A 199 13.36 -7.81 26.58
CA ALA A 199 13.74 -8.06 27.97
C ALA A 199 13.62 -6.75 28.79
N PRO A 200 13.52 -6.83 30.14
CA PRO A 200 14.00 -5.73 30.97
C PRO A 200 15.45 -5.36 30.62
#